data_AF-A0A4S4G484-F1
#
_entry.id   AF-A0A4S4G484-F1
#
_cell.length_a   1.000
_cell.length_b   1.000
_cell.length_c   1.000
_cell.angle_alpha   90.00
_cell.angle_beta   90.00
_cell.angle_gamma   90.00
#
_symmetry.space_group_name_H-M   'P 1'
#
loop_
_entity.id
_entity.type
_entity.pdbx_description
1 polymer ?
#
loop_
_entity_poly.entity_id
_entity_poly.type
_entity_poly.pdbx_seq_one_letter_code
_entity_poly.pdbx_strand_id
1 'polypeptide(L)'
;MESLREISGEGAASDVPVAPAPDIEVAPDVTSAADDEAEKGVAESGESDEAVSSDEGKGGLPSAADLSIVEDYRAGFDHGPKPAAFQKYIVLHDTESDSDAAAIIDWWDGNGNQVAAHFIVNRDGTIWQCVPLDRIAHHAGYGDTGHNDRYGIDEDGRDDMAGSTPIGGDFADYAMNAWSVGIEMVHVGGEGDYPEEQLRAVDDLIAYIDASFGFESEIVDHKAWRSGNSDTSAEFADYLESYRATRKHA
;
A
#
# COMPACT_ATOMS: atom_id res chain seq x y z
N MET A 1 5.18 34.15 29.94
CA MET A 1 6.63 34.23 29.63
C MET A 1 7.34 33.28 30.57
N GLU A 2 7.41 32.01 30.18
CA GLU A 2 8.16 30.95 30.86
C GLU A 2 8.87 30.22 29.73
N SER A 3 10.14 30.55 29.47
CA SER A 3 11.31 29.95 30.10
C SER A 3 11.69 28.63 29.41
N LEU A 4 12.33 28.75 28.23
CA LEU A 4 13.03 27.65 27.58
C LEU A 4 14.00 26.97 28.55
N ARG A 5 14.15 25.65 28.42
CA ARG A 5 15.35 24.93 28.84
C ARG A 5 15.81 24.05 27.69
N GLU A 6 16.84 24.53 27.01
CA GLU A 6 17.63 23.74 26.08
C GLU A 6 18.33 22.61 26.85
N ILE A 7 18.39 21.41 26.26
CA ILE A 7 19.30 20.34 26.71
C ILE A 7 20.19 19.91 25.53
N SER A 8 21.37 20.52 25.46
CA SER A 8 22.44 20.11 24.57
C SER A 8 23.07 18.80 25.05
N GLY A 9 23.11 17.78 24.20
CA GLY A 9 23.80 16.51 24.46
C GLY A 9 24.74 16.16 23.30
N GLU A 10 26.04 16.26 23.53
CA GLU A 10 27.07 15.90 22.54
C GLU A 10 27.17 14.37 22.38
N GLY A 11 27.05 13.88 21.13
CA GLY A 11 27.29 12.48 20.76
C GLY A 11 28.59 12.34 19.98
N ALA A 12 29.57 11.63 20.53
CA ALA A 12 30.86 11.41 19.88
C ALA A 12 30.78 10.34 18.77
N ALA A 13 31.40 10.61 17.62
CA ALA A 13 31.50 9.65 16.52
C ALA A 13 32.41 8.46 16.87
N SER A 14 32.03 7.26 16.42
CA SER A 14 32.79 6.02 16.57
C SER A 14 32.96 5.35 15.20
N ASP A 15 34.11 5.53 14.56
CA ASP A 15 34.48 4.82 13.34
C ASP A 15 34.50 3.29 13.55
N VAL A 16 33.79 2.55 12.69
CA VAL A 16 33.90 1.09 12.54
C VAL A 16 34.14 0.78 11.06
N PRO A 17 35.19 0.02 10.70
CA PRO A 17 35.57 -0.18 9.30
C PRO A 17 34.65 -1.17 8.57
N VAL A 18 34.18 -0.78 7.39
CA VAL A 18 33.42 -1.64 6.47
C VAL A 18 34.36 -2.64 5.79
N ALA A 19 33.99 -3.93 5.79
CA ALA A 19 34.68 -4.97 5.03
C ALA A 19 34.10 -5.07 3.60
N PRO A 20 34.91 -5.42 2.58
CA PRO A 20 34.45 -5.47 1.19
C PRO A 20 33.56 -6.68 0.92
N ALA A 21 32.60 -6.52 0.01
CA ALA A 21 31.75 -7.59 -0.50
C ALA A 21 32.52 -8.59 -1.40
N PRO A 22 32.12 -9.87 -1.45
CA PRO A 22 32.68 -10.87 -2.36
C PRO A 22 32.02 -10.85 -3.76
N ASP A 23 32.78 -11.19 -4.79
CA ASP A 23 32.32 -11.22 -6.18
C ASP A 23 31.54 -12.51 -6.55
N ILE A 24 30.38 -12.29 -7.18
CA ILE A 24 29.73 -13.00 -8.32
C ILE A 24 30.15 -14.46 -8.64
N GLU A 25 29.13 -15.34 -8.77
CA GLU A 25 29.09 -16.31 -9.89
C GLU A 25 27.70 -16.32 -10.56
N VAL A 26 27.67 -16.27 -11.91
CA VAL A 26 26.45 -16.36 -12.75
C VAL A 26 26.43 -17.71 -13.45
N ALA A 27 25.31 -18.44 -13.37
CA ALA A 27 25.09 -19.69 -14.09
C ALA A 27 24.27 -19.46 -15.38
N PRO A 28 24.47 -20.25 -16.45
CA PRO A 28 24.04 -19.90 -17.80
C PRO A 28 22.63 -20.35 -18.20
N ASP A 29 22.11 -19.63 -19.19
CA ASP A 29 20.93 -19.91 -20.03
C ASP A 29 20.98 -21.29 -20.73
N VAL A 30 19.81 -21.93 -20.89
CA VAL A 30 19.63 -23.16 -21.67
C VAL A 30 18.32 -23.10 -22.48
N THR A 31 18.47 -23.12 -23.80
CA THR A 31 17.37 -23.02 -24.78
C THR A 31 17.10 -24.34 -25.52
N SER A 32 15.83 -24.68 -25.73
CA SER A 32 15.33 -25.54 -26.83
C SER A 32 13.79 -25.41 -26.88
N ALA A 33 13.20 -24.85 -27.93
CA ALA A 33 12.73 -25.60 -29.12
C ALA A 33 11.88 -26.83 -28.72
N ALA A 34 10.55 -26.74 -28.67
CA ALA A 34 9.59 -26.64 -29.79
C ALA A 34 9.34 -27.99 -30.50
N ASP A 35 8.08 -28.41 -30.53
CA ASP A 35 7.49 -29.22 -31.61
C ASP A 35 5.99 -28.93 -31.71
N ASP A 36 5.50 -28.97 -32.94
CA ASP A 36 4.14 -28.68 -33.39
C ASP A 36 3.33 -29.99 -33.49
N GLU A 37 2.01 -29.92 -33.60
CA GLU A 37 1.16 -30.87 -34.35
C GLU A 37 -0.33 -30.49 -34.15
N ALA A 38 -1.04 -30.30 -35.25
CA ALA A 38 -2.46 -29.95 -35.27
C ALA A 38 -3.22 -30.84 -36.26
N GLU A 39 -4.33 -31.44 -35.83
CA GLU A 39 -5.28 -32.09 -36.76
C GLU A 39 -6.74 -31.69 -36.47
N LYS A 40 -7.55 -31.73 -37.53
CA LYS A 40 -8.92 -31.19 -37.60
C LYS A 40 -9.98 -32.30 -37.46
N GLY A 41 -11.12 -31.95 -36.84
CA GLY A 41 -12.37 -32.74 -36.87
C GLY A 41 -13.60 -31.87 -37.15
N VAL A 42 -14.51 -32.36 -38.01
CA VAL A 42 -15.60 -31.62 -38.69
C VAL A 42 -16.74 -32.62 -38.98
N ALA A 43 -18.06 -32.35 -38.88
CA ALA A 43 -18.85 -31.12 -38.66
C ALA A 43 -20.20 -31.41 -37.95
N GLU A 44 -20.99 -30.35 -37.67
CA GLU A 44 -22.48 -30.35 -37.58
C GLU A 44 -23.15 -31.09 -36.40
N SER A 45 -24.34 -30.71 -35.88
CA SER A 45 -25.34 -29.68 -36.23
C SER A 45 -26.28 -29.36 -35.03
N GLY A 46 -27.02 -28.24 -35.09
CA GLY A 46 -28.33 -28.09 -34.41
C GLY A 46 -28.55 -26.82 -33.58
N GLU A 47 -29.42 -25.93 -34.06
CA GLU A 47 -30.08 -24.85 -33.29
C GLU A 47 -30.89 -25.41 -32.09
N SER A 48 -31.24 -24.66 -31.03
CA SER A 48 -31.48 -23.21 -30.94
C SER A 48 -31.30 -22.65 -29.51
N ASP A 49 -30.60 -21.52 -29.37
CA ASP A 49 -30.55 -20.74 -28.12
C ASP A 49 -31.58 -19.60 -28.10
N GLU A 50 -32.33 -19.46 -26.99
CA GLU A 50 -32.94 -18.18 -26.64
C GLU A 50 -31.89 -17.30 -25.96
N ALA A 51 -31.50 -16.21 -26.61
CA ALA A 51 -30.48 -15.30 -26.11
C ALA A 51 -30.97 -14.52 -24.87
N VAL A 52 -30.68 -15.05 -23.69
CA VAL A 52 -30.66 -14.26 -22.45
C VAL A 52 -29.42 -13.36 -22.51
N SER A 53 -29.63 -12.05 -22.44
CA SER A 53 -28.55 -11.05 -22.51
C SER A 53 -27.75 -11.01 -21.20
N SER A 54 -26.86 -11.96 -20.99
CA SER A 54 -25.80 -11.87 -20.00
C SER A 54 -24.67 -10.99 -20.55
N ASP A 55 -24.80 -9.68 -20.37
CA ASP A 55 -23.66 -8.75 -20.49
C ASP A 55 -22.77 -8.87 -19.25
N GLU A 56 -22.24 -10.07 -19.00
CA GLU A 56 -21.08 -10.23 -18.13
C GLU A 56 -19.87 -9.78 -18.95
N GLY A 57 -19.70 -8.46 -18.97
CA GLY A 57 -18.59 -7.82 -19.64
C GLY A 57 -17.29 -8.44 -19.16
N LYS A 58 -16.47 -8.89 -20.11
CA LYS A 58 -15.02 -8.99 -19.91
C LYS A 58 -14.45 -7.58 -19.78
N GLY A 59 -14.78 -6.93 -18.67
CA GLY A 59 -14.11 -5.71 -18.23
C GLY A 59 -12.63 -6.03 -18.12
N GLY A 60 -11.79 -5.19 -18.72
CA GLY A 60 -10.37 -5.21 -18.38
C GLY A 60 -10.21 -4.87 -16.89
N LEU A 61 -9.06 -5.24 -16.32
CA LEU A 61 -8.68 -4.72 -15.02
C LEU A 61 -8.70 -3.18 -15.05
N PRO A 62 -9.21 -2.50 -14.01
CA PRO A 62 -9.37 -1.06 -14.02
C PRO A 62 -8.02 -0.37 -14.20
N SER A 63 -7.95 0.65 -15.05
CA SER A 63 -6.80 1.53 -15.16
C SER A 63 -6.99 2.80 -14.32
N ALA A 64 -5.91 3.51 -14.02
CA ALA A 64 -5.97 4.79 -13.30
C ALA A 64 -6.89 5.83 -13.98
N ALA A 65 -7.03 5.75 -15.31
CA ALA A 65 -7.93 6.62 -16.06
C ALA A 65 -9.42 6.24 -15.90
N ASP A 66 -9.73 4.95 -15.73
CA ASP A 66 -11.09 4.49 -15.46
C ASP A 66 -11.53 4.91 -14.05
N LEU A 67 -10.60 4.88 -13.09
CA LEU A 67 -10.80 5.33 -11.71
C LEU A 67 -10.81 6.87 -11.55
N SER A 68 -10.47 7.63 -12.60
CA SER A 68 -10.37 9.10 -12.56
C SER A 68 -9.47 9.62 -11.42
N ILE A 69 -8.36 8.93 -11.13
CA ILE A 69 -7.43 9.27 -10.04
C ILE A 69 -6.88 10.69 -10.22
N VAL A 70 -6.91 11.48 -9.14
CA VAL A 70 -6.30 12.81 -9.09
C VAL A 70 -4.87 12.69 -8.55
N GLU A 71 -3.87 13.10 -9.33
CA GLU A 71 -2.47 13.05 -8.91
C GLU A 71 -2.05 14.35 -8.21
N ASP A 72 -1.52 14.25 -6.97
CA ASP A 72 -0.86 15.34 -6.22
C ASP A 72 0.48 14.83 -5.64
N TYR A 73 1.44 14.63 -6.53
CA TYR A 73 2.79 14.18 -6.16
C TYR A 73 3.61 15.33 -5.58
N ARG A 74 4.06 15.18 -4.33
CA ARG A 74 4.94 16.16 -3.64
C ARG A 74 6.28 15.55 -3.29
N ALA A 75 7.34 16.35 -3.43
CA ALA A 75 8.71 15.88 -3.26
C ALA A 75 9.05 15.44 -1.82
N GLY A 76 8.25 15.88 -0.82
CA GLY A 76 8.42 15.51 0.58
C GLY A 76 7.69 14.22 1.00
N PHE A 77 7.04 13.52 0.07
CA PHE A 77 6.33 12.25 0.32
C PHE A 77 7.07 11.02 -0.21
N ASP A 78 8.16 11.23 -0.97
CA ASP A 78 8.90 10.18 -1.67
C ASP A 78 10.21 9.86 -0.93
N HIS A 79 10.22 8.71 -0.28
CA HIS A 79 11.28 8.26 0.63
C HIS A 79 12.17 7.16 0.06
N GLY A 80 12.16 6.98 -1.28
CA GLY A 80 13.07 6.07 -1.97
C GLY A 80 12.38 5.11 -2.95
N PRO A 81 13.15 4.25 -3.63
CA PRO A 81 12.61 3.33 -4.61
C PRO A 81 11.97 2.08 -3.97
N LYS A 82 10.76 1.74 -4.41
CA LYS A 82 10.04 0.50 -4.10
C LYS A 82 9.78 -0.30 -5.39
N PRO A 83 10.78 -1.00 -5.96
CA PRO A 83 10.55 -1.88 -7.11
C PRO A 83 9.46 -2.92 -6.83
N ALA A 84 8.71 -3.34 -7.85
CA ALA A 84 7.60 -4.28 -7.72
C ALA A 84 7.92 -5.59 -6.96
N ALA A 85 9.17 -6.05 -6.97
CA ALA A 85 9.62 -7.22 -6.22
C ALA A 85 9.53 -7.07 -4.68
N PHE A 86 9.41 -5.84 -4.19
CA PHE A 86 9.22 -5.51 -2.78
C PHE A 86 7.77 -5.21 -2.43
N GLN A 87 6.85 -5.21 -3.40
CA GLN A 87 5.43 -5.10 -3.07
C GLN A 87 4.94 -6.42 -2.45
N LYS A 88 4.41 -6.36 -1.23
CA LYS A 88 3.77 -7.49 -0.55
C LYS A 88 2.41 -7.15 0.04
N TYR A 89 2.27 -5.96 0.62
CA TYR A 89 1.12 -5.59 1.43
C TYR A 89 0.34 -4.39 0.89
N ILE A 90 -0.98 -4.40 1.06
CA ILE A 90 -1.77 -3.17 1.07
C ILE A 90 -2.13 -2.91 2.53
N VAL A 91 -1.80 -1.72 3.04
CA VAL A 91 -2.15 -1.30 4.40
C VAL A 91 -3.30 -0.31 4.31
N LEU A 92 -4.40 -0.65 4.98
CA LEU A 92 -5.60 0.16 5.07
C LEU A 92 -5.54 1.03 6.33
N HIS A 93 -5.88 2.30 6.17
CA HIS A 93 -5.79 3.36 7.17
C HIS A 93 -7.07 4.19 7.19
N ASP A 94 -7.37 4.78 8.35
CA ASP A 94 -8.26 5.94 8.44
C ASP A 94 -7.42 7.17 8.73
N THR A 95 -7.79 8.28 8.11
CA THR A 95 -7.12 9.58 8.31
C THR A 95 -7.34 10.18 9.71
N GLU A 96 -8.23 9.56 10.49
CA GLU A 96 -8.81 10.07 11.74
C GLU A 96 -9.33 11.51 11.63
N SER A 97 -9.76 11.90 10.41
CA SER A 97 -10.16 13.26 10.05
C SER A 97 -11.38 13.28 9.14
N ASP A 98 -12.22 14.29 9.31
CA ASP A 98 -13.41 14.56 8.49
C ASP A 98 -13.11 15.49 7.30
N SER A 99 -11.88 16.02 7.23
CA SER A 99 -11.39 16.92 6.18
C SER A 99 -11.22 16.20 4.83
N ASP A 100 -11.31 16.94 3.72
CA ASP A 100 -11.09 16.35 2.40
C ASP A 100 -9.61 16.02 2.14
N ALA A 101 -9.38 15.17 1.13
CA ALA A 101 -8.06 14.73 0.72
C ALA A 101 -7.10 15.90 0.49
N ALA A 102 -7.52 16.97 -0.18
CA ALA A 102 -6.64 18.11 -0.47
C ALA A 102 -6.15 18.81 0.81
N ALA A 103 -7.02 18.98 1.80
CA ALA A 103 -6.65 19.55 3.11
C ALA A 103 -5.73 18.62 3.92
N ILE A 104 -5.91 17.30 3.82
CA ILE A 104 -5.05 16.30 4.48
C ILE A 104 -3.66 16.25 3.83
N ILE A 105 -3.59 16.28 2.51
CA ILE A 105 -2.34 16.32 1.74
C ILE A 105 -1.57 17.62 2.01
N ASP A 106 -2.25 18.78 2.08
CA ASP A 106 -1.65 20.05 2.49
C ASP A 106 -1.12 20.01 3.94
N TRP A 107 -1.77 19.27 4.83
CA TRP A 107 -1.27 19.07 6.19
C TRP A 107 -0.04 18.15 6.24
N TRP A 108 -0.01 17.06 5.47
CA TRP A 108 1.15 16.17 5.34
C TRP A 108 2.41 16.94 4.88
N ASP A 109 2.28 17.73 3.82
CA ASP A 109 3.36 18.54 3.23
C ASP A 109 3.83 19.65 4.20
N GLY A 110 2.90 20.24 4.97
CA GLY A 110 3.17 21.34 5.89
C GLY A 110 3.62 20.96 7.30
N ASN A 111 3.41 19.71 7.75
CA ASN A 111 3.61 19.34 9.17
C ASN A 111 5.08 19.08 9.55
N GLY A 112 5.96 18.81 8.58
CA GLY A 112 7.39 18.53 8.80
C GLY A 112 7.73 17.14 9.36
N ASN A 113 6.73 16.28 9.58
CA ASN A 113 6.89 14.90 10.04
C ASN A 113 7.25 13.93 8.90
N GLN A 114 7.13 14.36 7.63
CA GLN A 114 7.39 13.54 6.44
C GLN A 114 6.59 12.24 6.45
N VAL A 115 5.27 12.38 6.61
CA VAL A 115 4.28 11.29 6.56
C VAL A 115 3.39 11.48 5.35
N ALA A 116 3.05 10.40 4.67
CA ALA A 116 2.11 10.38 3.54
C ALA A 116 1.69 8.94 3.22
N ALA A 117 0.51 8.76 2.61
CA ALA A 117 0.10 7.50 2.00
C ALA A 117 0.23 7.54 0.47
N HIS A 118 0.13 6.38 -0.18
CA HIS A 118 0.14 6.33 -1.65
C HIS A 118 -1.17 6.87 -2.21
N PHE A 119 -2.29 6.50 -1.58
CA PHE A 119 -3.62 6.95 -1.96
C PHE A 119 -4.41 7.47 -0.76
N ILE A 120 -5.34 8.38 -1.05
CA ILE A 120 -6.40 8.78 -0.12
C ILE A 120 -7.75 8.77 -0.85
N VAL A 121 -8.78 8.22 -0.19
CA VAL A 121 -10.14 8.05 -0.72
C VAL A 121 -11.11 8.89 0.10
N ASN A 122 -11.68 9.92 -0.52
CA ASN A 122 -12.70 10.75 0.10
C ASN A 122 -14.00 9.99 0.36
N ARG A 123 -14.84 10.54 1.25
CA ARG A 123 -16.18 10.02 1.56
C ARG A 123 -17.13 9.97 0.35
N ASP A 124 -16.85 10.74 -0.71
CA ASP A 124 -17.60 10.75 -1.97
C ASP A 124 -17.05 9.76 -3.03
N GLY A 125 -16.06 8.93 -2.66
CA GLY A 125 -15.39 8.00 -3.55
C GLY A 125 -14.32 8.61 -4.45
N THR A 126 -14.02 9.92 -4.36
CA THR A 126 -12.91 10.49 -5.15
C THR A 126 -11.55 10.04 -4.61
N ILE A 127 -10.74 9.46 -5.50
CA ILE A 127 -9.40 8.91 -5.19
C ILE A 127 -8.32 9.92 -5.60
N TRP A 128 -7.40 10.18 -4.67
CA TRP A 128 -6.17 10.93 -4.92
C TRP A 128 -4.96 10.02 -4.77
N GLN A 129 -3.95 10.20 -5.62
CA GLN A 129 -2.65 9.54 -5.51
C GLN A 129 -1.56 10.56 -5.19
N CYS A 130 -0.85 10.32 -4.09
CA CYS A 130 0.15 11.24 -3.53
C CYS A 130 1.59 10.72 -3.70
N VAL A 131 1.76 9.40 -3.85
CA VAL A 131 3.05 8.74 -4.08
C VAL A 131 2.91 7.67 -5.17
N PRO A 132 3.83 7.61 -6.18
CA PRO A 132 3.80 6.56 -7.19
C PRO A 132 4.03 5.16 -6.60
N LEU A 133 3.44 4.13 -7.22
CA LEU A 133 3.51 2.74 -6.73
C LEU A 133 4.93 2.15 -6.62
N ASP A 134 5.88 2.70 -7.37
CA ASP A 134 7.29 2.30 -7.39
C ASP A 134 8.19 3.13 -6.43
N ARG A 135 7.58 3.92 -5.54
CA ARG A 135 8.24 4.76 -4.53
C ARG A 135 7.75 4.42 -3.12
N ILE A 136 8.52 4.79 -2.10
CA ILE A 136 8.20 4.56 -0.69
C ILE A 136 7.45 5.78 -0.14
N ALA A 137 6.35 5.52 0.57
CA ALA A 137 5.61 6.51 1.35
C ALA A 137 5.69 6.15 2.85
N HIS A 138 5.76 7.16 3.72
CA HIS A 138 5.76 6.96 5.17
C HIS A 138 4.35 6.95 5.76
N HIS A 139 3.69 5.80 5.73
CA HIS A 139 2.32 5.61 6.25
C HIS A 139 2.23 4.66 7.46
N ALA A 140 3.12 3.67 7.57
CA ALA A 140 3.06 2.64 8.60
C ALA A 140 4.05 2.88 9.76
N GLY A 141 5.24 3.42 9.45
CA GLY A 141 6.27 3.71 10.45
C GLY A 141 6.65 2.51 11.33
N TYR A 142 6.89 2.75 12.63
CA TYR A 142 7.32 1.72 13.59
C TYR A 142 6.19 0.74 13.95
N GLY A 143 6.41 -0.55 13.76
CA GLY A 143 5.55 -1.65 14.21
C GLY A 143 6.13 -2.42 15.39
N ASP A 144 5.40 -3.41 15.88
CA ASP A 144 5.81 -4.21 17.06
C ASP A 144 7.13 -4.96 16.80
N THR A 145 7.98 -5.05 17.82
CA THR A 145 9.27 -5.74 17.73
C THR A 145 9.09 -7.22 17.37
N GLY A 146 9.68 -7.65 16.24
CA GLY A 146 9.52 -9.00 15.67
C GLY A 146 8.42 -9.10 14.60
N HIS A 147 7.77 -8.00 14.22
CA HIS A 147 6.84 -7.97 13.10
C HIS A 147 7.52 -8.01 11.72
N ASN A 148 8.77 -7.54 11.57
CA ASN A 148 9.57 -7.79 10.38
C ASN A 148 9.63 -9.30 10.06
N ASP A 149 10.04 -10.12 11.03
CA ASP A 149 10.05 -11.59 10.92
C ASP A 149 8.65 -12.17 10.66
N ARG A 150 7.62 -11.67 11.36
CA ARG A 150 6.22 -12.15 11.26
C ARG A 150 5.63 -11.97 9.86
N TYR A 151 5.87 -10.81 9.24
CA TYR A 151 5.42 -10.46 7.89
C TYR A 151 6.45 -10.85 6.81
N GLY A 152 7.59 -11.42 7.22
CA GLY A 152 8.68 -11.83 6.33
C GLY A 152 9.23 -10.66 5.51
N ILE A 153 9.33 -9.48 6.11
CA ILE A 153 9.84 -8.24 5.50
C ILE A 153 11.08 -7.77 6.23
N ASP A 154 12.07 -7.30 5.46
CA ASP A 154 13.34 -6.83 6.00
C ASP A 154 13.43 -5.30 5.91
N GLU A 155 13.98 -4.67 6.95
CA GLU A 155 14.54 -3.33 6.79
C GLU A 155 15.88 -3.51 6.04
N ASP A 156 15.99 -2.88 4.88
CA ASP A 156 17.10 -3.06 3.93
C ASP A 156 17.76 -1.75 3.49
N GLY A 157 17.43 -0.63 4.15
CA GLY A 157 17.98 0.70 3.92
C GLY A 157 17.47 1.41 2.66
N ARG A 158 16.37 0.94 2.04
CA ARG A 158 15.71 1.65 0.92
C ARG A 158 14.87 2.83 1.37
N ASP A 159 14.23 2.71 2.52
CA ASP A 159 13.48 3.76 3.21
C ASP A 159 14.48 4.69 3.92
N ASP A 160 14.36 6.01 3.73
CA ASP A 160 15.29 6.98 4.30
C ASP A 160 15.05 7.28 5.79
N MET A 161 13.97 6.75 6.35
CA MET A 161 13.47 6.91 7.72
C MET A 161 13.30 8.38 8.14
N ALA A 162 13.25 9.32 7.19
CA ALA A 162 13.24 10.75 7.48
C ALA A 162 11.96 11.17 8.20
N GLY A 163 12.10 11.98 9.26
CA GLY A 163 10.98 12.39 10.11
C GLY A 163 10.58 11.36 11.17
N SER A 164 11.06 10.11 11.06
CA SER A 164 10.82 9.08 12.07
C SER A 164 11.65 9.32 13.36
N THR A 165 11.22 8.74 14.47
CA THR A 165 11.99 8.65 15.72
C THR A 165 11.57 7.36 16.44
N PRO A 166 12.51 6.52 16.92
CA PRO A 166 12.18 5.30 17.63
C PRO A 166 11.24 5.53 18.83
N ILE A 167 10.11 4.81 18.85
CA ILE A 167 9.03 5.02 19.84
C ILE A 167 9.10 4.07 21.05
N GLY A 168 9.97 3.06 21.04
CA GLY A 168 10.21 2.17 22.18
C GLY A 168 10.82 0.83 21.79
N GLY A 169 11.32 0.07 22.77
CA GLY A 169 11.88 -1.28 22.53
C GLY A 169 10.83 -2.36 22.21
N ASP A 170 9.55 -2.07 22.49
CA ASP A 170 8.41 -2.93 22.14
C ASP A 170 7.92 -2.69 20.69
N PHE A 171 8.39 -1.61 20.05
CA PHE A 171 7.99 -1.16 18.71
C PHE A 171 9.24 -0.77 17.88
N ALA A 172 10.14 -1.72 17.65
CA ALA A 172 11.46 -1.47 17.06
C ALA A 172 11.53 -1.66 15.53
N ASP A 173 10.53 -2.30 14.92
CA ASP A 173 10.57 -2.73 13.52
C ASP A 173 10.00 -1.64 12.60
N TYR A 174 10.52 -1.47 11.38
CA TYR A 174 10.18 -0.31 10.51
C TYR A 174 9.93 -0.66 9.03
N ALA A 175 10.01 -1.93 8.61
CA ALA A 175 10.07 -2.25 7.19
C ALA A 175 8.78 -2.01 6.39
N MET A 176 7.61 -1.91 7.03
CA MET A 176 6.31 -1.98 6.33
C MET A 176 6.13 -0.93 5.22
N ASN A 177 6.59 0.31 5.41
CA ASN A 177 6.59 1.37 4.37
C ASN A 177 7.24 0.88 3.05
N ALA A 178 8.40 0.25 3.16
CA ALA A 178 9.23 -0.18 2.04
C ALA A 178 8.69 -1.43 1.31
N TRP A 179 7.67 -2.08 1.87
CA TRP A 179 7.11 -3.34 1.39
C TRP A 179 5.61 -3.29 1.06
N SER A 180 5.00 -2.10 1.07
CA SER A 180 3.55 -1.98 0.98
C SER A 180 3.04 -0.76 0.21
N VAL A 181 1.72 -0.69 0.05
CA VAL A 181 0.96 0.46 -0.44
C VAL A 181 -0.04 0.87 0.65
N GLY A 182 0.11 2.06 1.20
CA GLY A 182 -0.86 2.67 2.11
C GLY A 182 -2.05 3.29 1.36
N ILE A 183 -3.27 2.95 1.78
CA ILE A 183 -4.53 3.58 1.36
C ILE A 183 -5.19 4.21 2.59
N GLU A 184 -5.38 5.51 2.54
CA GLU A 184 -6.06 6.31 3.56
C GLU A 184 -7.53 6.52 3.22
N MET A 185 -8.43 6.28 4.17
CA MET A 185 -9.86 6.55 4.03
C MET A 185 -10.20 7.79 4.86
N VAL A 186 -10.84 8.78 4.24
CA VAL A 186 -11.37 9.94 4.98
C VAL A 186 -12.50 9.47 5.90
N HIS A 187 -12.18 9.26 7.17
CA HIS A 187 -13.08 8.68 8.16
C HIS A 187 -12.64 9.07 9.59
N VAL A 188 -13.62 9.14 10.49
CA VAL A 188 -13.41 9.36 11.93
C VAL A 188 -14.17 8.28 12.70
N GLY A 189 -13.45 7.40 13.40
CA GLY A 189 -14.06 6.31 14.14
C GLY A 189 -15.08 6.80 15.16
N GLY A 190 -16.24 6.13 15.23
CA GLY A 190 -17.38 6.54 16.05
C GLY A 190 -18.37 7.50 15.38
N GLU A 191 -18.12 8.00 14.17
CA GLU A 191 -19.11 8.82 13.42
C GLU A 191 -20.17 7.97 12.68
N GLY A 192 -19.93 6.68 12.50
CA GLY A 192 -20.86 5.75 11.87
C GLY A 192 -20.18 4.87 10.83
N ASP A 193 -20.95 4.41 9.86
CA ASP A 193 -20.51 3.51 8.80
C ASP A 193 -19.76 4.26 7.68
N TYR A 194 -18.99 3.54 6.88
CA TYR A 194 -18.30 4.07 5.71
C TYR A 194 -19.31 4.29 4.56
N PRO A 195 -19.24 5.42 3.84
CA PRO A 195 -20.06 5.59 2.64
C PRO A 195 -19.81 4.50 1.60
N GLU A 196 -20.90 3.92 1.08
CA GLU A 196 -20.90 2.92 -0.01
C GLU A 196 -20.01 3.33 -1.20
N GLU A 197 -20.00 4.61 -1.56
CA GLU A 197 -19.19 5.16 -2.64
C GLU A 197 -17.69 5.24 -2.32
N GLN A 198 -17.32 5.44 -1.05
CA GLN A 198 -15.94 5.32 -0.58
C GLN A 198 -15.48 3.86 -0.59
N LEU A 199 -16.32 2.93 -0.12
CA LEU A 199 -16.00 1.49 -0.13
C LEU A 199 -15.84 0.95 -1.56
N ARG A 200 -16.72 1.32 -2.49
CA ARG A 200 -16.57 0.97 -3.92
C ARG A 200 -15.32 1.58 -4.57
N ALA A 201 -14.88 2.76 -4.14
CA ALA A 201 -13.63 3.32 -4.60
C ALA A 201 -12.42 2.52 -4.07
N VAL A 202 -12.45 2.04 -2.82
CA VAL A 202 -11.41 1.16 -2.26
C VAL A 202 -11.40 -0.22 -2.95
N ASP A 203 -12.57 -0.83 -3.18
CA ASP A 203 -12.78 -2.04 -3.97
C ASP A 203 -12.08 -2.02 -5.34
N ASP A 204 -12.20 -0.91 -6.06
CA ASP A 204 -11.69 -0.77 -7.42
C ASP A 204 -10.22 -0.29 -7.43
N LEU A 205 -9.81 0.45 -6.40
CA LEU A 205 -8.41 0.82 -6.15
C LEU A 205 -7.54 -0.41 -5.80
N ILE A 206 -8.03 -1.34 -4.97
CA ILE A 206 -7.36 -2.62 -4.68
C ILE A 206 -7.18 -3.41 -5.99
N ALA A 207 -8.23 -3.53 -6.80
CA ALA A 207 -8.15 -4.21 -8.10
C ALA A 207 -7.16 -3.54 -9.06
N TYR A 208 -7.04 -2.21 -9.06
CA TYR A 208 -6.04 -1.47 -9.82
C TYR A 208 -4.61 -1.69 -9.32
N ILE A 209 -4.40 -1.76 -8.01
CA ILE A 209 -3.08 -2.05 -7.40
C ILE A 209 -2.65 -3.47 -7.79
N ASP A 210 -3.53 -4.47 -7.60
CA ASP A 210 -3.24 -5.86 -7.94
C ASP A 210 -2.96 -6.03 -9.45
N ALA A 211 -3.70 -5.32 -10.30
CA ALA A 211 -3.47 -5.27 -11.75
C ALA A 211 -2.12 -4.63 -12.13
N SER A 212 -1.72 -3.59 -11.40
CA SER A 212 -0.47 -2.84 -11.64
C SER A 212 0.78 -3.66 -11.29
N PHE A 213 0.68 -4.51 -10.26
CA PHE A 213 1.76 -5.42 -9.86
C PHE A 213 1.67 -6.80 -10.54
N GLY A 214 0.51 -7.19 -11.04
CA GLY A 214 0.25 -8.50 -11.67
C GLY A 214 0.05 -9.64 -10.67
N PHE A 215 -0.18 -9.33 -9.40
CA PHE A 215 -0.46 -10.28 -8.32
C PHE A 215 -1.22 -9.60 -7.18
N GLU A 216 -1.96 -10.39 -6.39
CA GLU A 216 -2.68 -9.87 -5.22
C GLU A 216 -1.74 -9.65 -4.03
N SER A 217 -1.68 -8.42 -3.52
CA SER A 217 -0.98 -8.12 -2.26
C SER A 217 -1.79 -8.56 -1.04
N GLU A 218 -1.15 -9.02 0.04
CA GLU A 218 -1.86 -9.34 1.29
C GLU A 218 -2.42 -8.05 1.92
N ILE A 219 -3.69 -8.06 2.35
CA ILE A 219 -4.36 -6.88 2.93
C ILE A 219 -4.26 -6.90 4.46
N VAL A 220 -3.72 -5.81 5.01
CA VAL A 220 -3.65 -5.59 6.45
C VAL A 220 -4.18 -4.20 6.82
N ASP A 221 -4.54 -4.04 8.08
CA ASP A 221 -4.83 -2.77 8.73
C ASP A 221 -3.61 -2.33 9.56
N HIS A 222 -3.52 -1.03 9.84
CA HIS A 222 -2.39 -0.47 10.59
C HIS A 222 -2.23 -1.09 12.00
N LYS A 223 -3.31 -1.53 12.65
CA LYS A 223 -3.27 -2.20 13.97
C LYS A 223 -2.59 -3.57 13.95
N ALA A 224 -2.63 -4.26 12.81
CA ALA A 224 -1.93 -5.53 12.66
C ALA A 224 -0.40 -5.32 12.64
N TRP A 225 0.06 -4.20 12.05
CA TRP A 225 1.46 -3.80 12.06
C TRP A 225 1.91 -3.25 13.43
N ARG A 226 1.13 -2.36 14.05
CA ARG A 226 1.42 -1.73 15.34
C ARG A 226 0.28 -1.92 16.35
N SER A 227 0.52 -2.73 17.38
CA SER A 227 -0.40 -2.92 18.50
C SER A 227 -0.70 -1.60 19.21
N GLY A 228 -1.99 -1.35 19.44
CA GLY A 228 -2.44 -0.14 20.12
C GLY A 228 -2.53 1.10 19.24
N ASN A 229 -2.31 0.97 17.92
CA ASN A 229 -2.73 2.01 16.99
C ASN A 229 -4.27 2.16 16.95
N SER A 230 -4.78 3.32 16.56
CA SER A 230 -6.21 3.65 16.55
C SER A 230 -6.89 3.48 15.19
N ASP A 231 -6.18 3.67 14.09
CA ASP A 231 -6.63 3.39 12.71
C ASP A 231 -6.43 1.92 12.31
N THR A 232 -7.29 1.28 11.52
CA THR A 232 -8.66 1.69 11.10
C THR A 232 -9.66 1.59 12.24
N SER A 233 -10.82 2.24 12.14
CA SER A 233 -11.92 2.24 13.10
C SER A 233 -12.44 0.84 13.46
N ALA A 234 -13.26 0.74 14.51
CA ALA A 234 -13.85 -0.54 14.90
C ALA A 234 -14.95 -0.97 13.91
N GLU A 235 -15.58 0.01 13.27
CA GLU A 235 -16.59 -0.11 12.23
C GLU A 235 -16.02 -0.77 10.96
N PHE A 236 -14.71 -0.67 10.72
CA PHE A 236 -14.05 -1.27 9.55
C PHE A 236 -13.79 -2.79 9.66
N ALA A 237 -13.99 -3.40 10.83
CA ALA A 237 -13.54 -4.78 11.08
C ALA A 237 -14.12 -5.81 10.11
N ASP A 238 -15.43 -5.75 9.85
CA ASP A 238 -16.13 -6.68 8.95
C ASP A 238 -15.70 -6.45 7.48
N TYR A 239 -15.46 -5.20 7.08
CA TYR A 239 -14.94 -4.86 5.75
C TYR A 239 -13.52 -5.36 5.54
N LEU A 240 -12.65 -5.23 6.54
CA LEU A 240 -11.29 -5.76 6.49
C LEU A 240 -11.27 -7.29 6.34
N GLU A 241 -12.18 -8.01 7.03
CA GLU A 241 -12.36 -9.45 6.82
C GLU A 241 -12.84 -9.76 5.39
N SER A 242 -13.78 -8.97 4.85
CA SER A 242 -14.26 -9.11 3.48
C SER A 242 -13.13 -8.86 2.45
N TYR A 243 -12.41 -7.74 2.54
CA TYR A 243 -11.29 -7.41 1.66
C TYR A 243 -10.19 -8.49 1.65
N ARG A 244 -9.86 -9.06 2.82
CA ARG A 244 -8.92 -10.18 2.94
C ARG A 244 -9.41 -11.47 2.26
N ALA A 245 -10.73 -11.66 2.13
CA ALA A 245 -11.34 -12.88 1.58
C ALA A 245 -11.78 -12.77 0.11
N THR A 246 -12.23 -11.59 -0.34
CA THR A 246 -12.92 -11.37 -1.63
C THR A 246 -12.36 -10.22 -2.45
N ARG A 247 -11.41 -9.42 -1.91
CA ARG A 247 -10.93 -8.13 -2.47
C ARG A 247 -12.02 -7.05 -2.59
N LYS A 248 -13.19 -7.23 -1.96
CA LYS A 248 -14.33 -6.30 -2.00
C LYS A 248 -14.92 -6.12 -0.59
N HIS A 249 -15.63 -5.01 -0.34
CA HIS A 249 -16.32 -4.77 0.93
C HIS A 249 -17.53 -5.69 1.16
N ALA A 250 -18.17 -6.19 0.08
CA ALA A 250 -19.43 -6.95 0.11
C ALA A 250 -19.32 -8.35 -0.53
#